data_AF-V9L5J3-F1
#
_entry.id   AF-V9L5J3-F1
#
_cell.length_a   1.000
_cell.length_b   1.000
_cell.length_c   1.000
_cell.angle_alpha   90.00
_cell.angle_beta   90.00
_cell.angle_gamma   90.00
#
_symmetry.space_group_name_H-M   'P 1'
#
loop_
_entity.id
_entity.type
_entity.pdbx_description
1 polymer ?
#
loop_
_entity_poly.entity_id
_entity_poly.type
_entity_poly.pdbx_seq_one_letter_code
_entity_poly.pdbx_strand_id
1 'polypeptide(L)'
;RREREREISCPRTPPIHKEMMRLNVQNGVVFGVLGICLINVFVNIFRIPQRGYRPRNLNNTSETTQPVARVELIQISHQFKNFVPVKSAFWNKRQHQMFQLVDLLLETSGVYIPPRCQLTDGHGSIDNFNTYPQPLKDFVRYIGCRHFPQLIDHPRKCQPEPFLLLVVKSVVGSFERRQAIRETWGKEGKVEGLEVRLVFLLGSSRGEGYGPNLKALLGFEDGLYGDLLQWDFRDTLFNLTLKDTLFLRWADTHCPGARYIFKGDDDIFLNTPALVSHLRSLNQTETSSPIYLGQSILNASPLRDLKSKYFIPSTLYEGAYPGYMGGGGFVYSGSLIKPLYAVSHYIPFFPIDDVFTG
;
A
#
# COMPACT_ATOMS: atom_id res chain seq x y z
N ARG A 1 25.37 -30.11 43.39
CA ARG A 1 25.07 -28.90 44.18
C ARG A 1 25.99 -27.78 43.67
N ARG A 2 25.45 -26.92 42.78
CA ARG A 2 25.97 -25.63 42.27
C ARG A 2 27.35 -25.61 41.58
N GLU A 3 27.33 -25.57 40.25
CA GLU A 3 28.34 -24.87 39.44
C GLU A 3 27.72 -23.61 38.83
N ARG A 4 28.54 -22.56 38.74
CA ARG A 4 28.17 -21.17 38.46
C ARG A 4 28.15 -20.92 36.96
N GLU A 5 27.03 -20.40 36.45
CA GLU A 5 26.94 -19.77 35.14
C GLU A 5 27.68 -18.42 35.17
N ARG A 6 28.51 -18.16 34.15
CA ARG A 6 29.07 -16.83 33.88
C ARG A 6 28.18 -16.15 32.84
N GLU A 7 27.43 -15.14 33.27
CA GLU A 7 26.80 -14.17 32.38
C GLU A 7 27.88 -13.24 31.80
N ILE A 8 27.89 -13.12 30.47
CA ILE A 8 28.66 -12.10 29.75
C ILE A 8 27.80 -10.83 29.74
N SER A 9 28.21 -9.86 30.57
CA SER A 9 27.62 -8.51 30.65
C SER A 9 28.14 -7.62 29.52
N CYS A 10 27.23 -7.06 28.70
CA CYS A 10 27.55 -5.95 27.78
C CYS A 10 27.70 -4.63 28.56
N PRO A 11 28.67 -3.76 28.24
CA PRO A 11 28.84 -2.48 28.94
C PRO A 11 27.68 -1.52 28.62
N ARG A 12 27.13 -0.89 29.67
CA ARG A 12 26.18 0.22 29.57
C ARG A 12 26.85 1.45 28.97
N THR A 13 26.25 2.01 27.92
CA THR A 13 26.59 3.36 27.41
C THR A 13 26.13 4.44 28.40
N PRO A 14 26.96 5.47 28.67
CA PRO A 14 26.57 6.58 29.55
C PRO A 14 25.66 7.59 28.82
N PRO A 15 24.89 8.40 29.57
CA PRO A 15 23.91 9.33 28.99
C PRO A 15 24.60 10.56 28.38
N ILE A 16 24.30 10.88 27.12
CA ILE A 16 24.76 12.11 26.49
C ILE A 16 23.85 13.26 26.97
N HIS A 17 24.45 14.16 27.74
CA HIS A 17 23.88 15.43 28.14
C HIS A 17 23.62 16.34 26.93
N LYS A 18 22.48 17.03 26.95
CA LYS A 18 22.20 18.19 26.08
C LYS A 18 23.22 19.28 26.37
N GLU A 19 24.06 19.63 25.40
CA GLU A 19 24.84 20.86 25.41
C GLU A 19 24.39 21.77 24.26
N MET A 20 23.85 22.93 24.65
CA MET A 20 23.56 24.06 23.79
C MET A 20 24.87 24.61 23.22
N MET A 21 25.00 24.67 21.89
CA MET A 21 25.94 25.60 21.27
C MET A 21 25.48 27.04 21.54
N ARG A 22 26.17 27.71 22.47
CA ARG A 22 26.26 29.18 22.50
C ARG A 22 27.33 29.59 21.50
N LEU A 23 26.94 30.19 20.39
CA LEU A 23 27.85 30.96 19.55
C LEU A 23 28.02 32.35 20.16
N ASN A 24 29.26 32.62 20.56
CA ASN A 24 29.71 33.85 21.19
C ASN A 24 29.90 34.91 20.11
N VAL A 25 29.16 36.01 20.21
CA VAL A 25 29.27 37.18 19.33
C VAL A 25 30.42 38.03 19.83
N GLN A 26 31.55 38.06 19.11
CA GLN A 26 32.48 39.19 19.13
C GLN A 26 33.49 39.09 17.96
N ASN A 27 33.49 40.16 17.15
CA ASN A 27 34.41 40.48 16.04
C ASN A 27 34.10 39.77 14.71
N GLY A 28 33.49 40.36 13.67
CA GLY A 28 33.13 41.74 13.38
C GLY A 28 32.79 41.86 11.90
N VAL A 29 31.89 42.80 11.60
CA VAL A 29 31.50 43.33 10.27
C VAL A 29 30.30 42.66 9.56
N VAL A 30 29.34 43.55 9.32
CA VAL A 30 28.01 43.41 8.72
C VAL A 30 28.09 43.34 7.19
N PHE A 31 27.35 42.41 6.58
CA PHE A 31 26.70 42.64 5.28
C PHE A 31 25.24 42.17 5.39
N GLY A 32 24.37 43.11 5.76
CA GLY A 32 22.94 42.98 5.53
C GLY A 32 22.62 43.27 4.06
N VAL A 33 21.63 42.55 3.54
CA VAL A 33 20.97 42.76 2.25
C VAL A 33 21.80 42.44 1.01
N LEU A 34 21.96 41.14 0.69
CA LEU A 34 22.17 40.64 -0.67
C LEU A 34 21.93 39.13 -0.73
N GLY A 35 20.65 38.74 -0.79
CA GLY A 35 20.23 37.33 -0.91
C GLY A 35 18.85 37.13 -1.54
N ILE A 36 18.29 38.16 -2.18
CA ILE A 36 17.01 38.10 -2.92
C ILE A 36 17.22 38.19 -4.45
N CYS A 37 18.47 38.31 -4.93
CA CYS A 37 18.77 38.43 -6.37
C CYS A 37 19.30 37.17 -7.08
N LEU A 38 19.28 35.98 -6.46
CA LEU A 38 19.67 34.73 -7.16
C LEU A 38 18.49 33.85 -7.62
N ILE A 39 17.24 34.26 -7.36
CA ILE A 39 16.05 33.59 -7.90
C ILE A 39 15.71 34.08 -9.33
N ASN A 40 16.25 35.22 -9.78
CA ASN A 40 15.94 35.82 -11.09
C ASN A 40 16.99 35.58 -12.20
N VAL A 41 18.04 34.79 -11.98
CA VAL A 41 19.07 34.53 -13.01
C VAL A 41 19.01 33.11 -13.59
N PHE A 42 18.39 32.14 -12.91
CA PHE A 42 18.22 30.78 -13.46
C PHE A 42 16.99 30.58 -14.37
N VAL A 43 16.10 31.57 -14.45
CA VAL A 43 14.91 31.52 -15.32
C VAL A 43 15.20 31.96 -16.77
N ASN A 44 16.41 32.46 -17.08
CA ASN A 44 16.70 33.10 -18.37
C ASN A 44 17.69 32.37 -19.31
N ILE A 45 18.10 31.12 -19.04
CA ILE A 45 19.08 30.43 -19.91
C ILE A 45 18.54 29.17 -20.63
N PHE A 46 17.35 28.65 -20.29
CA PHE A 46 16.73 27.57 -21.07
C PHE A 46 15.38 27.99 -21.67
N ARG A 47 15.44 28.56 -22.88
CA ARG A 47 14.29 28.65 -23.80
C ARG A 47 13.95 27.23 -24.28
N ILE A 48 13.11 26.52 -23.53
CA ILE A 48 12.48 25.27 -24.00
C ILE A 48 11.19 25.68 -24.74
N PRO A 49 10.91 25.15 -25.96
CA PRO A 49 9.73 25.55 -26.71
C PRO A 49 8.45 25.12 -25.97
N GLN A 50 7.65 26.11 -25.57
CA GLN A 50 6.30 25.93 -25.04
C GLN A 50 5.40 25.35 -26.16
N ARG A 51 5.26 24.02 -26.22
CA ARG A 51 4.12 23.41 -26.92
C ARG A 51 2.88 23.70 -26.08
N GLY A 52 2.00 24.52 -26.62
CA GLY A 52 0.81 25.06 -25.96
C GLY A 52 0.00 24.00 -25.22
N TYR A 53 0.00 24.10 -23.89
CA TYR A 53 -0.95 23.42 -23.04
C TYR A 53 -2.31 24.10 -23.20
N ARG A 54 -3.25 23.45 -23.91
CA ARG A 54 -4.66 23.85 -23.89
C ARG A 54 -5.30 23.29 -22.61
N PRO A 55 -5.84 24.11 -21.72
CA PRO A 55 -6.61 23.61 -20.58
C PRO A 55 -7.86 22.90 -21.13
N ARG A 56 -8.02 21.61 -20.80
CA ARG A 56 -9.28 20.90 -21.03
C ARG A 56 -10.31 21.46 -20.05
N ASN A 57 -11.41 21.99 -20.58
CA ASN A 57 -12.60 22.36 -19.84
C ASN A 57 -13.06 21.16 -18.98
N LEU A 58 -12.99 21.30 -17.66
CA LEU A 58 -13.47 20.35 -16.66
C LEU A 58 -14.98 20.53 -16.39
N ASN A 59 -15.76 20.77 -17.44
CA ASN A 59 -17.22 20.75 -17.38
C ASN A 59 -17.71 19.64 -18.32
N ASN A 60 -17.59 18.41 -17.84
CA ASN A 60 -18.40 17.26 -18.24
C ASN A 60 -18.09 16.14 -17.22
N THR A 61 -18.78 16.18 -16.08
CA THR A 61 -19.01 14.98 -15.28
C THR A 61 -19.98 14.10 -16.06
N SER A 62 -19.48 13.45 -17.11
CA SER A 62 -20.06 12.18 -17.52
C SER A 62 -19.68 11.21 -16.41
N GLU A 63 -20.66 10.83 -15.59
CA GLU A 63 -20.57 9.58 -14.84
C GLU A 63 -20.30 8.48 -15.86
N THR A 64 -19.03 8.15 -16.07
CA THR A 64 -18.66 6.90 -16.73
C THR A 64 -19.10 5.80 -15.79
N THR A 65 -20.32 5.31 -15.98
CA THR A 65 -20.79 4.03 -15.48
C THR A 65 -19.85 2.96 -16.04
N GLN A 66 -18.74 2.72 -15.36
CA GLN A 66 -17.92 1.55 -15.63
C GLN A 66 -18.82 0.32 -15.43
N PRO A 67 -18.97 -0.57 -16.42
CA PRO A 67 -19.72 -1.80 -16.23
C PRO A 67 -19.08 -2.55 -15.05
N VAL A 68 -19.91 -3.01 -14.11
CA VAL A 68 -19.45 -3.83 -12.99
C VAL A 68 -18.81 -5.07 -13.60
N ALA A 69 -17.48 -5.15 -13.52
CA ALA A 69 -16.75 -6.27 -14.09
C ALA A 69 -17.26 -7.55 -13.42
N ARG A 70 -17.71 -8.50 -14.24
CA ARG A 70 -18.03 -9.85 -13.77
C ARG A 70 -16.75 -10.43 -13.20
N VAL A 71 -16.81 -10.92 -11.96
CA VAL A 71 -15.67 -11.57 -11.33
C VAL A 71 -15.79 -13.06 -11.61
N GLU A 72 -14.69 -13.66 -12.04
CA GLU A 72 -14.62 -15.11 -12.23
C GLU A 72 -14.93 -15.82 -10.91
N LEU A 73 -15.83 -16.80 -10.94
CA LEU A 73 -16.13 -17.62 -9.77
C LEU A 73 -14.90 -18.46 -9.43
N ILE A 74 -14.53 -18.44 -8.15
CA ILE A 74 -13.40 -19.22 -7.64
C ILE A 74 -13.88 -20.26 -6.64
N GLN A 75 -13.21 -21.40 -6.63
CA GLN A 75 -13.41 -22.40 -5.59
C GLN A 75 -12.58 -22.04 -4.35
N ILE A 76 -13.26 -21.64 -3.28
CA ILE A 76 -12.60 -21.33 -2.01
C ILE A 76 -12.17 -22.66 -1.35
N SER A 77 -10.90 -22.75 -0.95
CA SER A 77 -10.33 -23.98 -0.40
C SER A 77 -10.97 -24.38 0.94
N HIS A 78 -11.11 -25.69 1.17
CA HIS A 78 -11.57 -26.22 2.46
C HIS A 78 -10.65 -25.82 3.61
N GLN A 79 -9.34 -25.72 3.36
CA GLN A 79 -8.37 -25.27 4.36
C GLN A 79 -8.70 -23.86 4.85
N PHE A 80 -9.01 -22.92 3.95
CA PHE A 80 -9.38 -21.56 4.34
C PHE A 80 -10.74 -21.50 5.05
N LYS A 81 -11.74 -22.24 4.53
CA LYS A 81 -13.06 -22.33 5.18
C LYS A 81 -12.97 -22.85 6.62
N ASN A 82 -12.14 -23.86 6.85
CA ASN A 82 -11.92 -24.45 8.17
C ASN A 82 -11.07 -23.55 9.09
N PHE A 83 -10.19 -22.74 8.50
CA PHE A 83 -9.35 -21.81 9.25
C PHE A 83 -10.16 -20.68 9.89
N VAL A 84 -11.14 -20.12 9.17
CA VAL A 84 -11.97 -19.02 9.69
C VAL A 84 -12.97 -19.56 10.71
N PRO A 85 -12.85 -19.22 12.01
CA PRO A 85 -13.72 -19.81 13.03
C PRO A 85 -15.15 -19.30 12.90
N VAL A 86 -16.11 -20.18 13.16
CA VAL A 86 -17.55 -19.84 13.21
C VAL A 86 -17.82 -19.06 14.49
N LYS A 87 -17.84 -17.73 14.38
CA LYS A 87 -17.97 -16.79 15.51
C LYS A 87 -18.97 -15.70 15.22
N SER A 88 -19.45 -15.05 16.28
CA SER A 88 -20.46 -14.00 16.16
C SER A 88 -19.90 -12.62 15.79
N ALA A 89 -18.58 -12.47 15.81
CA ALA A 89 -17.87 -11.27 15.39
C ALA A 89 -18.22 -10.88 13.94
N PHE A 90 -18.26 -9.58 13.69
CA PHE A 90 -18.78 -9.00 12.45
C PHE A 90 -18.11 -9.54 11.18
N TRP A 91 -16.77 -9.53 11.15
CA TRP A 91 -16.00 -9.98 9.99
C TRP A 91 -16.19 -11.49 9.76
N ASN A 92 -16.13 -12.29 10.82
CA ASN A 92 -16.33 -13.75 10.75
C ASN A 92 -17.70 -14.10 10.14
N LYS A 93 -18.78 -13.48 10.63
CA LYS A 93 -20.14 -13.68 10.08
C LYS A 93 -20.19 -13.37 8.59
N ARG A 94 -19.62 -12.25 8.15
CA ARG A 94 -19.62 -11.85 6.73
C ARG A 94 -18.81 -12.80 5.86
N GLN A 95 -17.68 -13.30 6.35
CA GLN A 95 -16.88 -14.27 5.62
C GLN A 95 -17.63 -15.60 5.44
N HIS A 96 -18.33 -16.08 6.48
CA HIS A 96 -19.15 -17.29 6.39
C HIS A 96 -20.36 -17.12 5.47
N GLN A 97 -21.01 -15.95 5.48
CA GLN A 97 -22.05 -15.61 4.50
C GLN A 97 -21.51 -15.63 3.06
N MET A 98 -20.29 -15.14 2.86
CA MET A 98 -19.64 -15.17 1.56
C MET A 98 -19.30 -16.60 1.12
N PHE A 99 -18.85 -17.47 2.03
CA PHE A 99 -18.63 -18.89 1.72
C PHE A 99 -19.92 -19.56 1.22
N GLN A 100 -21.03 -19.35 1.93
CA GLN A 100 -22.34 -19.89 1.55
C GLN A 100 -22.81 -19.36 0.18
N LEU A 101 -22.62 -18.06 -0.07
CA LEU A 101 -22.98 -17.45 -1.36
C LEU A 101 -22.17 -18.05 -2.52
N VAL A 102 -20.85 -18.19 -2.35
CA VAL A 102 -19.97 -18.72 -3.40
C VAL A 102 -20.31 -20.18 -3.69
N ASP A 103 -20.54 -21.00 -2.66
CA ASP A 103 -20.91 -22.41 -2.84
C ASP A 103 -22.23 -22.55 -3.62
N LEU A 104 -23.24 -21.74 -3.28
CA LEU A 104 -24.50 -21.69 -4.01
C LEU A 104 -24.31 -21.27 -5.48
N LEU A 105 -23.47 -20.27 -5.74
CA LEU A 105 -23.20 -19.80 -7.10
C LEU A 105 -22.45 -20.84 -7.93
N LEU A 106 -21.53 -21.59 -7.33
CA LEU A 106 -20.83 -22.69 -7.98
C LEU A 106 -21.79 -23.84 -8.34
N GLU A 107 -22.68 -24.22 -7.43
CA GLU A 107 -23.68 -25.27 -7.67
C GLU A 107 -24.69 -24.89 -8.76
N THR A 108 -25.08 -23.62 -8.80
CA THR A 108 -26.11 -23.13 -9.74
C THR A 108 -25.53 -22.61 -11.06
N SER A 109 -24.21 -22.68 -11.26
CA SER A 109 -23.52 -22.02 -12.38
C SER A 109 -23.90 -20.53 -12.51
N GLY A 110 -24.06 -19.87 -11.37
CA GLY A 110 -24.44 -18.47 -11.27
C GLY A 110 -23.31 -17.51 -11.65
N VAL A 111 -23.57 -16.21 -11.52
CA VAL A 111 -22.57 -15.16 -11.76
C VAL A 111 -22.48 -14.29 -10.52
N TYR A 112 -21.27 -14.10 -9.98
CA TYR A 112 -21.05 -13.15 -8.91
C TYR A 112 -20.83 -11.74 -9.49
N ILE A 113 -21.67 -10.80 -9.03
CA ILE A 113 -21.55 -9.39 -9.34
C ILE A 113 -21.30 -8.68 -8.01
N PRO A 114 -20.09 -8.13 -7.78
CA PRO A 114 -19.80 -7.39 -6.56
C PRO A 114 -20.81 -6.24 -6.37
N PRO A 115 -21.36 -6.06 -5.16
CA PRO A 115 -22.31 -4.99 -4.91
C PRO A 115 -21.64 -3.62 -5.09
N ARG A 116 -22.45 -2.62 -5.46
CA ARG A 116 -22.01 -1.22 -5.43
C ARG A 116 -21.68 -0.79 -3.99
N CYS A 117 -20.89 0.28 -3.86
CA CYS A 117 -20.57 0.85 -2.54
C CYS A 117 -21.87 1.16 -1.77
N GLN A 118 -22.03 0.46 -0.64
CA GLN A 118 -23.12 0.65 0.31
C GLN A 118 -22.49 0.83 1.68
N LEU A 119 -22.90 1.90 2.37
CA LEU A 119 -22.42 2.18 3.71
C LEU A 119 -22.97 1.12 4.67
N THR A 120 -22.09 0.55 5.48
CA THR A 120 -22.50 -0.40 6.51
C THR A 120 -22.87 0.36 7.78
N ASP A 121 -24.03 0.04 8.35
CA ASP A 121 -24.37 0.48 9.70
C ASP A 121 -23.73 -0.44 10.74
N GLY A 122 -22.69 0.08 11.40
CA GLY A 122 -22.00 -0.62 12.47
C GLY A 122 -22.82 -0.72 13.76
N HIS A 123 -23.76 0.19 14.04
CA HIS A 123 -24.51 0.22 15.30
C HIS A 123 -25.53 -0.92 15.41
N GLY A 124 -26.12 -1.34 14.28
CA GLY A 124 -27.02 -2.49 14.24
C GLY A 124 -26.33 -3.85 14.06
N SER A 125 -25.05 -3.86 13.68
CA SER A 125 -24.33 -5.07 13.27
C SER A 125 -23.21 -5.51 14.21
N ILE A 126 -22.71 -4.59 15.05
CA ILE A 126 -21.53 -4.79 15.88
C ILE A 126 -21.81 -4.34 17.32
N ASP A 127 -21.66 -5.27 18.26
CA ASP A 127 -21.79 -4.96 19.69
C ASP A 127 -20.73 -3.94 20.13
N ASN A 128 -21.18 -2.94 20.89
CA ASN A 128 -20.35 -1.85 21.42
C ASN A 128 -19.61 -1.03 20.35
N PHE A 129 -20.12 -0.93 19.12
CA PHE A 129 -19.49 -0.15 18.04
C PHE A 129 -19.14 1.30 18.43
N ASN A 130 -19.93 1.90 19.33
CA ASN A 130 -19.70 3.25 19.87
C ASN A 130 -18.33 3.43 20.53
N THR A 131 -17.73 2.36 21.06
CA THR A 131 -16.43 2.43 21.76
C THR A 131 -15.23 2.37 20.81
N TYR A 132 -15.45 2.10 19.53
CA TYR A 132 -14.36 1.97 18.57
C TYR A 132 -13.70 3.33 18.31
N PRO A 133 -12.37 3.36 18.09
CA PRO A 133 -11.69 4.54 17.57
C PRO A 133 -12.31 5.00 16.26
N GLN A 134 -12.36 6.32 16.02
CA GLN A 134 -13.00 6.88 14.83
C GLN A 134 -12.47 6.31 13.51
N PRO A 135 -11.15 6.12 13.30
CA PRO A 135 -10.64 5.52 12.06
C PRO A 135 -11.19 4.11 11.80
N LEU A 136 -11.41 3.32 12.87
CA LEU A 136 -11.97 1.97 12.74
C LEU A 136 -13.47 2.00 12.45
N LYS A 137 -14.20 2.97 13.02
CA LYS A 137 -15.62 3.20 12.67
C LYS A 137 -15.77 3.56 11.20
N ASP A 138 -14.92 4.45 10.70
CA ASP A 138 -14.89 4.84 9.30
C ASP A 138 -14.59 3.62 8.41
N PHE A 139 -13.58 2.82 8.76
CA PHE A 139 -13.28 1.58 8.06
C PHE A 139 -14.50 0.66 7.94
N VAL A 140 -15.18 0.37 9.06
CA VAL A 140 -16.38 -0.49 9.07
C VAL A 140 -17.48 0.09 8.19
N ARG A 141 -17.72 1.41 8.28
CA ARG A 141 -18.75 2.10 7.50
C ARG A 141 -18.52 1.97 5.99
N TYR A 142 -17.27 2.03 5.54
CA TYR A 142 -16.90 2.00 4.13
C TYR A 142 -16.35 0.63 3.65
N ILE A 143 -16.44 -0.43 4.47
CA ILE A 143 -15.82 -1.74 4.19
C ILE A 143 -16.24 -2.38 2.85
N GLY A 144 -17.45 -2.05 2.35
CA GLY A 144 -17.97 -2.52 1.06
C GLY A 144 -17.58 -1.66 -0.15
N CYS A 145 -16.95 -0.51 0.06
CA CYS A 145 -16.63 0.45 -0.98
C CYS A 145 -15.23 0.16 -1.53
N ARG A 146 -15.18 -0.49 -2.71
CA ARG A 146 -13.95 -1.02 -3.31
C ARG A 146 -13.51 -0.25 -4.57
N HIS A 147 -14.36 0.62 -5.09
CA HIS A 147 -14.14 1.33 -6.34
C HIS A 147 -14.00 2.81 -6.06
N PHE A 148 -12.86 3.38 -6.46
CA PHE A 148 -12.58 4.81 -6.36
C PHE A 148 -12.02 5.30 -7.69
N PRO A 149 -12.36 6.55 -8.10
CA PRO A 149 -11.78 7.15 -9.29
C PRO A 149 -10.24 7.19 -9.21
N GLN A 150 -9.60 6.84 -10.33
CA GLN A 150 -8.16 7.03 -10.48
C GLN A 150 -7.90 8.49 -10.91
N LEU A 151 -7.07 9.19 -10.14
CA LEU A 151 -6.74 10.60 -10.33
C LEU A 151 -5.46 10.79 -11.14
N ILE A 152 -4.46 9.92 -10.91
CA ILE A 152 -3.18 9.90 -11.63
C ILE A 152 -2.93 8.46 -12.08
N ASP A 153 -2.59 8.30 -13.35
CA ASP A 153 -2.41 7.00 -14.01
C ASP A 153 -1.27 7.02 -15.04
N HIS A 154 -0.61 5.87 -15.18
CA HIS A 154 0.49 5.64 -16.13
C HIS A 154 0.31 4.31 -16.86
N PRO A 155 -0.62 4.21 -17.84
CA PRO A 155 -0.99 2.93 -18.45
C PRO A 155 0.13 2.25 -19.25
N ARG A 156 1.23 2.96 -19.54
CA ARG A 156 2.40 2.45 -20.26
C ARG A 156 3.60 2.17 -19.35
N LYS A 157 3.44 2.24 -18.02
CA LYS A 157 4.57 2.12 -17.08
C LYS A 157 5.31 0.78 -17.18
N CYS A 158 4.59 -0.29 -17.50
CA CYS A 158 5.13 -1.64 -17.69
C CYS A 158 5.46 -1.96 -19.15
N GLN A 159 5.79 -0.95 -19.95
CA GLN A 159 6.28 -1.11 -21.32
C GLN A 159 7.70 -0.54 -21.40
N PRO A 160 8.75 -1.39 -21.48
CA PRO A 160 8.71 -2.85 -21.59
C PRO A 160 8.34 -3.60 -20.30
N GLU A 161 7.97 -4.86 -20.50
CA GLU A 161 7.90 -5.99 -19.55
C GLU A 161 8.82 -5.90 -18.31
N PRO A 162 8.41 -5.47 -17.10
CA PRO A 162 9.37 -5.46 -15.99
C PRO A 162 9.65 -6.87 -15.47
N PHE A 163 10.92 -7.19 -15.26
CA PHE A 163 11.29 -8.36 -14.45
C PHE A 163 10.89 -8.16 -12.99
N LEU A 164 11.07 -6.95 -12.46
CA LEU A 164 10.66 -6.58 -11.12
C LEU A 164 9.92 -5.23 -11.17
N LEU A 165 8.67 -5.22 -10.71
CA LEU A 165 7.95 -3.98 -10.42
C LEU A 165 8.04 -3.71 -8.92
N LEU A 166 8.70 -2.60 -8.57
CA LEU A 166 8.73 -2.04 -7.22
C LEU A 166 7.47 -1.24 -6.99
N VAL A 167 6.70 -1.62 -5.98
CA VAL A 167 5.40 -1.03 -5.63
C VAL A 167 5.50 -0.49 -4.21
N VAL A 168 5.55 0.83 -4.08
CA VAL A 168 5.83 1.48 -2.81
C VAL A 168 4.59 2.22 -2.32
N LYS A 169 4.05 1.81 -1.17
CA LYS A 169 2.97 2.52 -0.49
C LYS A 169 3.54 3.83 0.06
N SER A 170 2.97 4.96 -0.36
CA SER A 170 3.37 6.29 0.12
C SER A 170 2.13 7.13 0.42
N VAL A 171 2.32 8.36 0.88
CA VAL A 171 1.27 9.36 1.09
C VAL A 171 1.64 10.65 0.37
N VAL A 172 0.64 11.46 0.01
CA VAL A 172 0.83 12.68 -0.81
C VAL A 172 1.99 13.56 -0.30
N GLY A 173 2.12 13.74 1.02
CA GLY A 173 3.15 14.59 1.63
C GLY A 173 4.58 14.04 1.64
N SER A 174 4.80 12.75 1.35
CA SER A 174 6.11 12.08 1.45
C SER A 174 7.05 12.32 0.25
N PHE A 175 7.16 13.56 -0.24
CA PHE A 175 8.00 13.89 -1.40
C PHE A 175 9.47 13.48 -1.21
N GLU A 176 10.05 13.80 -0.05
CA GLU A 176 11.46 13.52 0.26
C GLU A 176 11.74 12.02 0.29
N ARG A 177 10.83 11.21 0.85
CA ARG A 177 10.97 9.74 0.88
C ARG A 177 10.94 9.17 -0.53
N ARG A 178 9.95 9.58 -1.33
CA ARG A 178 9.87 9.14 -2.74
C ARG A 178 11.13 9.53 -3.52
N GLN A 179 11.63 10.75 -3.31
CA GLN A 179 12.85 11.19 -3.97
C GLN A 179 14.09 10.39 -3.55
N ALA A 180 14.26 10.14 -2.25
CA ALA A 180 15.33 9.30 -1.75
C ALA A 180 15.27 7.89 -2.34
N ILE A 181 14.08 7.31 -2.47
CA ILE A 181 13.86 5.99 -3.09
C ILE A 181 14.29 6.01 -4.56
N ARG A 182 13.87 7.00 -5.35
CA ARG A 182 14.26 7.16 -6.77
C ARG A 182 15.77 7.26 -6.96
N GLU A 183 16.44 7.98 -6.06
CA GLU A 183 17.89 8.20 -6.12
C GLU A 183 18.71 7.03 -5.57
N THR A 184 18.08 6.12 -4.83
CA THR A 184 18.73 4.98 -4.19
C THR A 184 18.19 3.65 -4.70
N TRP A 185 17.43 2.92 -3.88
CA TRP A 185 17.05 1.53 -4.14
C TRP A 185 15.91 1.36 -5.14
N GLY A 186 15.11 2.40 -5.36
CA GLY A 186 13.99 2.40 -6.32
C GLY A 186 14.37 2.84 -7.73
N LYS A 187 15.67 3.04 -8.01
CA LYS A 187 16.13 3.55 -9.31
C LYS A 187 15.67 2.65 -10.46
N GLU A 188 14.91 3.22 -11.39
CA GLU A 188 14.46 2.50 -12.59
C GLU A 188 15.60 2.18 -13.55
N GLY A 189 15.38 1.14 -14.35
CA GLY A 189 16.27 0.74 -15.45
C GLY A 189 16.70 -0.71 -15.34
N LYS A 190 17.85 -1.03 -15.94
CA LYS A 190 18.36 -2.39 -15.95
C LYS A 190 19.26 -2.67 -14.75
N VAL A 191 18.86 -3.62 -13.92
CA VAL A 191 19.67 -4.18 -12.83
C VAL A 191 20.14 -5.55 -13.28
N GLU A 192 21.46 -5.73 -13.43
CA GLU A 192 22.05 -6.93 -14.02
C GLU A 192 21.50 -7.30 -15.41
N GLY A 193 20.99 -6.32 -16.18
CA GLY A 193 20.36 -6.57 -17.49
C GLY A 193 18.87 -6.90 -17.44
N LEU A 194 18.25 -6.97 -16.26
CA LEU A 194 16.82 -7.19 -16.06
C LEU A 194 16.10 -5.88 -15.78
N GLU A 195 14.91 -5.72 -16.38
CA GLU A 195 14.14 -4.48 -16.31
C GLU A 195 13.49 -4.30 -14.92
N VAL A 196 13.74 -3.17 -14.28
CA VAL A 196 13.15 -2.77 -13.00
C VAL A 196 12.37 -1.47 -13.19
N ARG A 197 11.12 -1.46 -12.73
CA ARG A 197 10.21 -0.31 -12.76
C ARG A 197 9.73 0.03 -11.35
N LEU A 198 9.35 1.29 -11.12
CA LEU A 198 8.89 1.79 -9.83
C LEU A 198 7.52 2.46 -9.98
N VAL A 199 6.62 2.18 -9.05
CA VAL A 199 5.38 2.94 -8.86
C VAL A 199 5.15 3.24 -7.38
N PHE A 200 4.68 4.45 -7.10
CA PHE A 200 4.22 4.86 -5.78
C PHE A 200 2.69 4.85 -5.72
N LEU A 201 2.13 4.23 -4.68
CA LEU A 201 0.69 4.14 -4.46
C LEU A 201 0.22 5.21 -3.48
N LEU A 202 -0.69 6.07 -3.93
CA LEU A 202 -1.21 7.19 -3.17
C LEU A 202 -2.74 7.15 -3.08
N GLY A 203 -3.27 7.47 -1.90
CA GLY A 203 -4.62 7.98 -1.78
C GLY A 203 -4.68 9.49 -1.90
N SER A 204 -5.82 10.04 -1.50
CA SER A 204 -6.08 11.47 -1.42
C SER A 204 -5.93 11.98 0.01
N SER A 205 -5.47 13.23 0.13
CA SER A 205 -5.45 13.99 1.38
C SER A 205 -6.81 14.63 1.72
N ARG A 206 -7.84 14.40 0.90
CA ARG A 206 -9.20 14.90 1.13
C ARG A 206 -9.80 14.16 2.33
N GLY A 207 -10.12 14.88 3.40
CA GLY A 207 -10.85 14.28 4.52
C GLY A 207 -10.99 15.16 5.74
N GLU A 208 -9.96 15.92 6.12
CA GLU A 208 -10.05 16.86 7.24
C GLU A 208 -9.12 18.03 6.95
N GLY A 209 -9.59 19.26 7.13
CA GLY A 209 -8.91 20.52 6.76
C GLY A 209 -7.64 20.85 7.55
N TYR A 210 -6.73 19.88 7.72
CA TYR A 210 -5.49 20.01 8.49
C TYR A 210 -4.22 19.84 7.65
N GLY A 211 -4.35 19.52 6.36
CA GLY A 211 -3.20 19.36 5.46
C GLY A 211 -3.10 20.47 4.41
N PRO A 212 -1.88 20.86 3.99
CA PRO A 212 -1.72 21.76 2.86
C PRO A 212 -2.29 21.15 1.58
N ASN A 213 -2.79 21.99 0.67
CA ASN A 213 -3.19 21.55 -0.65
C ASN A 213 -1.93 21.30 -1.50
N LEU A 214 -1.53 20.03 -1.60
CA LEU A 214 -0.32 19.59 -2.30
C LEU A 214 -0.58 19.17 -3.76
N LYS A 215 -1.79 19.41 -4.30
CA LYS A 215 -2.16 18.93 -5.64
C LYS A 215 -1.23 19.44 -6.75
N ALA A 216 -0.84 20.72 -6.68
CA ALA A 216 0.06 21.32 -7.67
C ALA A 216 1.47 20.73 -7.61
N LEU A 217 2.01 20.52 -6.40
CA LEU A 217 3.31 19.89 -6.19
C LEU A 217 3.32 18.44 -6.65
N LEU A 218 2.24 17.70 -6.35
CA LEU A 218 2.09 16.31 -6.79
C LEU A 218 2.00 16.21 -8.32
N GLY A 219 1.28 17.13 -8.97
CA GLY A 219 1.22 17.20 -10.44
C GLY A 219 2.57 17.55 -11.08
N PHE A 220 3.38 18.37 -10.41
CA PHE A 220 4.74 18.66 -10.86
C PHE A 220 5.65 17.43 -10.71
N GLU A 221 5.60 16.75 -9.57
CA GLU A 221 6.33 15.50 -9.35
C GLU A 221 5.94 14.43 -10.38
N ASP A 222 4.64 14.24 -10.61
CA ASP A 222 4.12 13.29 -11.59
C ASP A 222 4.63 13.60 -13.02
N GLY A 223 4.59 14.87 -13.40
CA GLY A 223 5.07 15.32 -14.71
C GLY A 223 6.58 15.11 -14.92
N LEU A 224 7.37 15.05 -13.85
CA LEU A 224 8.81 14.77 -13.92
C LEU A 224 9.13 13.28 -13.96
N TYR A 225 8.46 12.47 -13.14
CA TYR A 225 8.89 11.10 -12.88
C TYR A 225 7.96 10.02 -13.46
N GLY A 226 6.68 10.34 -13.68
CA GLY A 226 5.71 9.40 -14.26
C GLY A 226 5.61 8.08 -13.51
N ASP A 227 5.67 8.13 -12.18
CA ASP A 227 5.72 6.96 -11.29
C ASP A 227 4.67 7.02 -10.17
N LEU A 228 3.71 7.94 -10.23
CA LEU A 228 2.66 8.07 -9.22
C LEU A 228 1.36 7.42 -9.70
N LEU A 229 0.77 6.55 -8.86
CA LEU A 229 -0.59 6.07 -9.03
C LEU A 229 -1.44 6.61 -7.88
N GLN A 230 -2.48 7.37 -8.21
CA GLN A 230 -3.32 8.01 -7.20
C GLN A 230 -4.80 7.68 -7.41
N TRP A 231 -5.50 7.35 -6.32
CA TRP A 231 -6.95 7.18 -6.28
C TRP A 231 -7.63 8.13 -5.29
N ASP A 232 -8.90 8.44 -5.53
CA ASP A 232 -9.70 9.37 -4.72
C ASP A 232 -10.31 8.70 -3.47
N PHE A 233 -9.47 8.11 -2.62
CA PHE A 233 -9.87 7.60 -1.30
C PHE A 233 -9.05 8.24 -0.19
N ARG A 234 -9.57 8.29 1.04
CA ARG A 234 -8.84 8.84 2.19
C ARG A 234 -7.67 7.91 2.55
N ASP A 235 -6.45 8.40 2.44
CA ASP A 235 -5.25 7.60 2.71
C ASP A 235 -5.02 7.44 4.22
N THR A 236 -5.38 6.29 4.78
CA THR A 236 -5.24 5.97 6.21
C THR A 236 -4.68 4.56 6.39
N LEU A 237 -4.17 4.26 7.60
CA LEU A 237 -3.65 2.93 7.93
C LEU A 237 -4.66 1.81 7.63
N PHE A 238 -5.94 1.99 7.98
CA PHE A 238 -6.96 0.97 7.74
C PHE A 238 -7.46 0.90 6.29
N ASN A 239 -7.12 1.88 5.46
CA ASN A 239 -7.41 1.86 4.02
C ASN A 239 -6.24 1.32 3.19
N LEU A 240 -5.17 0.79 3.80
CA LEU A 240 -4.08 0.15 3.05
C LEU A 240 -4.55 -1.08 2.27
N THR A 241 -5.49 -1.87 2.80
CA THR A 241 -6.11 -2.99 2.06
C THR A 241 -6.82 -2.53 0.78
N LEU A 242 -7.50 -1.39 0.87
CA LEU A 242 -8.13 -0.76 -0.30
C LEU A 242 -7.06 -0.30 -1.29
N LYS A 243 -5.98 0.34 -0.82
CA LYS A 243 -4.85 0.77 -1.65
C LYS A 243 -4.25 -0.40 -2.42
N ASP A 244 -4.03 -1.53 -1.76
CA ASP A 244 -3.49 -2.74 -2.39
C ASP A 244 -4.44 -3.34 -3.41
N THR A 245 -5.74 -3.39 -3.11
CA THR A 245 -6.74 -3.94 -4.02
C THR A 245 -6.88 -3.07 -5.28
N LEU A 246 -6.79 -1.74 -5.13
CA LEU A 246 -6.76 -0.80 -6.25
C LEU A 246 -5.50 -0.98 -7.11
N PHE A 247 -4.35 -1.22 -6.47
CA PHE A 247 -3.13 -1.58 -7.18
C PHE A 247 -3.27 -2.90 -7.93
N LEU A 248 -3.80 -3.96 -7.31
CA LEU A 248 -3.99 -5.27 -7.95
C LEU A 248 -4.85 -5.13 -9.22
N ARG A 249 -5.93 -4.35 -9.16
CA ARG A 249 -6.75 -4.01 -10.35
C ARG A 249 -5.94 -3.32 -11.44
N TRP A 250 -5.11 -2.34 -11.06
CA TRP A 250 -4.29 -1.60 -12.00
C TRP A 250 -3.19 -2.48 -12.62
N ALA A 251 -2.57 -3.35 -11.83
CA ALA A 251 -1.52 -4.25 -12.28
C ALA A 251 -2.07 -5.35 -13.21
N ASP A 252 -3.26 -5.89 -12.93
CA ASP A 252 -3.95 -6.86 -13.79
C ASP A 252 -4.22 -6.28 -15.19
N THR A 253 -4.47 -4.98 -15.28
CA THR A 253 -4.79 -4.28 -16.53
C THR A 253 -3.56 -3.73 -17.26
N HIS A 254 -2.60 -3.17 -16.54
CA HIS A 254 -1.47 -2.42 -17.14
C HIS A 254 -0.12 -3.13 -17.04
N CYS A 255 0.01 -4.12 -16.15
CA CYS A 255 1.26 -4.83 -15.89
C CYS A 255 1.10 -6.37 -15.82
N PRO A 256 0.28 -7.02 -16.66
CA PRO A 256 0.04 -8.47 -16.55
C PRO A 256 1.31 -9.31 -16.80
N GLY A 257 2.29 -8.78 -17.54
CA GLY A 257 3.56 -9.44 -17.83
C GLY A 257 4.69 -9.19 -16.83
N ALA A 258 4.44 -8.42 -15.75
CA ALA A 258 5.44 -8.23 -14.71
C ALA A 258 5.83 -9.60 -14.10
N ARG A 259 7.12 -9.92 -14.04
CA ARG A 259 7.53 -11.26 -13.57
C ARG A 259 7.45 -11.39 -12.05
N TYR A 260 7.91 -10.37 -11.33
CA TYR A 260 7.84 -10.29 -9.88
C TYR A 260 7.35 -8.90 -9.46
N ILE A 261 6.61 -8.88 -8.36
CA ILE A 261 6.18 -7.66 -7.69
C ILE A 261 6.85 -7.60 -6.33
N PHE A 262 7.59 -6.53 -6.05
CA PHE A 262 7.95 -6.17 -4.68
C PHE A 262 6.93 -5.15 -4.18
N LYS A 263 6.33 -5.39 -3.01
CA LYS A 263 5.49 -4.43 -2.30
C LYS A 263 6.19 -4.02 -1.01
N GLY A 264 6.27 -2.72 -0.72
CA GLY A 264 6.86 -2.21 0.53
C GLY A 264 6.36 -0.81 0.89
N ASP A 265 6.76 -0.33 2.07
CA ASP A 265 6.49 1.03 2.56
C ASP A 265 7.58 2.01 2.11
N ASP A 266 7.32 3.33 2.23
CA ASP A 266 8.25 4.38 1.82
C ASP A 266 9.34 4.73 2.87
N ASP A 267 9.38 4.01 4.00
CA ASP A 267 10.34 4.17 5.09
C ASP A 267 11.24 2.95 5.32
N ILE A 268 11.43 2.15 4.27
CA ILE A 268 12.31 0.97 4.28
C ILE A 268 13.50 1.16 3.33
N PHE A 269 14.50 0.29 3.49
CA PHE A 269 15.60 0.14 2.55
C PHE A 269 15.56 -1.25 1.91
N LEU A 270 15.62 -1.29 0.58
CA LEU A 270 15.70 -2.53 -0.18
C LEU A 270 17.07 -2.64 -0.84
N ASN A 271 17.74 -3.79 -0.71
CA ASN A 271 18.90 -4.10 -1.54
C ASN A 271 18.44 -4.66 -2.89
N THR A 272 18.03 -3.78 -3.81
CA THR A 272 17.45 -4.15 -5.11
C THR A 272 18.36 -5.05 -5.95
N PRO A 273 19.69 -4.80 -6.09
CA PRO A 273 20.58 -5.74 -6.76
C PRO A 273 20.53 -7.14 -6.17
N ALA A 274 20.68 -7.28 -4.85
CA ALA A 274 20.65 -8.59 -4.19
C ALA A 274 19.31 -9.31 -4.39
N LEU A 275 18.19 -8.57 -4.35
CA LEU A 275 16.88 -9.14 -4.63
C LEU A 275 16.79 -9.64 -6.08
N VAL A 276 17.22 -8.84 -7.06
CA VAL A 276 17.21 -9.24 -8.47
C VAL A 276 18.07 -10.49 -8.71
N SER A 277 19.27 -10.56 -8.13
CA SER A 277 20.13 -11.76 -8.23
C SER A 277 19.45 -12.99 -7.62
N HIS A 278 18.80 -12.84 -6.47
CA HIS A 278 18.08 -13.93 -5.81
C HIS A 278 16.89 -14.43 -6.63
N LEU A 279 16.02 -13.53 -7.12
CA LEU A 279 14.87 -13.88 -7.95
C LEU A 279 15.30 -14.52 -9.29
N ARG A 280 16.43 -14.06 -9.86
CA ARG A 280 17.03 -14.71 -11.03
C ARG A 280 17.44 -16.15 -10.73
N SER A 281 18.05 -16.43 -9.58
CA SER A 281 18.43 -17.80 -9.23
C SER A 281 17.22 -18.73 -9.07
N LEU A 282 16.11 -18.25 -8.50
CA LEU A 282 14.88 -19.03 -8.32
C LEU A 282 14.21 -19.37 -9.66
N ASN A 283 14.31 -18.47 -10.63
CA ASN A 283 13.83 -18.68 -11.99
C ASN A 283 14.60 -19.80 -12.71
N GLN A 284 15.93 -19.85 -12.53
CA GLN A 284 16.77 -20.86 -13.19
C GLN A 284 16.55 -22.28 -12.65
N THR A 285 16.02 -22.43 -11.44
CA THR A 285 15.83 -23.74 -10.79
C THR A 285 14.49 -24.41 -11.13
N GLU A 286 13.77 -23.97 -12.18
CA GLU A 286 12.44 -24.48 -12.58
C GLU A 286 11.48 -24.70 -11.40
N THR A 287 11.39 -23.72 -10.49
CA THR A 287 10.28 -23.73 -9.54
C THR A 287 9.01 -23.34 -10.30
N SER A 288 8.24 -24.33 -10.73
CA SER A 288 6.97 -24.16 -11.47
C SER A 288 5.88 -23.47 -10.64
N SER A 289 6.10 -23.31 -9.34
CA SER A 289 5.13 -22.71 -8.41
C SER A 289 5.35 -21.20 -8.25
N PRO A 290 4.27 -20.40 -8.20
CA PRO A 290 4.38 -18.99 -7.86
C PRO A 290 4.98 -18.82 -6.46
N ILE A 291 5.81 -17.80 -6.29
CA ILE A 291 6.45 -17.50 -5.01
C ILE A 291 5.69 -16.40 -4.28
N TYR A 292 5.73 -16.46 -2.96
CA TYR A 292 5.35 -15.39 -2.03
C TYR A 292 6.39 -15.41 -0.90
N LEU A 293 7.28 -14.43 -0.89
CA LEU A 293 8.49 -14.40 -0.07
C LEU A 293 8.58 -13.11 0.74
N GLY A 294 8.94 -13.24 2.01
CA GLY A 294 9.11 -12.13 2.93
C GLY A 294 9.37 -12.63 4.34
N GLN A 295 9.26 -11.75 5.33
CA GLN A 295 9.28 -12.15 6.72
C GLN A 295 7.94 -12.78 7.08
N SER A 296 7.88 -14.11 7.07
CA SER A 296 6.67 -14.86 7.45
C SER A 296 6.38 -14.71 8.95
N ILE A 297 5.16 -14.29 9.25
CA ILE A 297 4.60 -14.20 10.60
C ILE A 297 3.52 -15.28 10.72
N LEU A 298 3.76 -16.22 11.63
CA LEU A 298 2.88 -17.36 11.88
C LEU A 298 2.26 -17.26 13.27
N ASN A 299 1.08 -17.87 13.46
CA ASN A 299 0.39 -17.97 14.75
C ASN A 299 0.13 -16.61 15.44
N ALA A 300 0.06 -15.52 14.66
CA ALA A 300 -0.29 -14.21 15.18
C ALA A 300 -1.78 -14.16 15.56
N SER A 301 -2.11 -13.26 16.48
CA SER A 301 -3.48 -13.04 16.92
C SER A 301 -3.78 -11.54 17.04
N PRO A 302 -5.05 -11.14 16.95
CA PRO A 302 -5.42 -9.74 16.99
C PRO A 302 -5.04 -9.08 18.31
N LEU A 303 -4.39 -7.92 18.24
CA LEU A 303 -4.07 -7.12 19.42
C LEU A 303 -5.34 -6.46 19.95
N ARG A 304 -5.63 -6.69 21.24
CA ARG A 304 -6.84 -6.18 21.91
C ARG A 304 -6.58 -4.93 22.76
N ASP A 305 -5.36 -4.41 22.75
CA ASP A 305 -5.03 -3.14 23.42
C ASP A 305 -5.47 -1.96 22.54
N LEU A 306 -6.38 -1.13 23.05
CA LEU A 306 -6.88 0.08 22.40
C LEU A 306 -5.78 1.10 22.07
N LYS A 307 -4.62 1.03 22.73
CA LYS A 307 -3.48 1.92 22.45
C LYS A 307 -2.66 1.45 21.24
N SER A 308 -2.86 0.22 20.78
CA SER A 308 -2.16 -0.31 19.62
C SER A 308 -2.70 0.32 18.34
N LYS A 309 -1.80 0.76 17.43
CA LYS A 309 -2.19 1.14 16.06
C LYS A 309 -2.82 -0.01 15.27
N TYR A 310 -2.58 -1.25 15.69
CA TYR A 310 -3.14 -2.47 15.13
C TYR A 310 -4.24 -3.07 16.02
N PHE A 311 -4.91 -2.23 16.83
CA PHE A 311 -6.03 -2.65 17.67
C PHE A 311 -7.16 -3.22 16.81
N ILE A 312 -7.55 -4.46 17.09
CA ILE A 312 -8.72 -5.11 16.51
C ILE A 312 -9.62 -5.58 17.67
N PRO A 313 -10.85 -5.09 17.80
CA PRO A 313 -11.80 -5.53 18.83
C PRO A 313 -12.35 -6.93 18.55
N SER A 314 -12.68 -7.67 19.61
CA SER A 314 -13.25 -9.03 19.49
C SER A 314 -14.60 -9.04 18.78
N THR A 315 -15.37 -7.96 18.89
CA THR A 315 -16.66 -7.82 18.20
C THR A 315 -16.50 -7.58 16.69
N LEU A 316 -15.31 -7.16 16.23
CA LEU A 316 -14.98 -7.03 14.81
C LEU A 316 -14.46 -8.36 14.23
N TYR A 317 -13.45 -8.96 14.88
CA TYR A 317 -12.85 -10.21 14.44
C TYR A 317 -12.40 -11.07 15.62
N GLU A 318 -12.69 -12.37 15.53
CA GLU A 318 -12.29 -13.38 16.51
C GLU A 318 -11.62 -14.56 15.81
N GLY A 319 -10.47 -15.02 16.33
CA GLY A 319 -9.64 -16.05 15.71
C GLY A 319 -8.17 -15.66 15.64
N ALA A 320 -7.34 -16.59 15.17
CA ALA A 320 -5.94 -16.32 14.82
C ALA A 320 -5.84 -15.65 13.44
N TYR A 321 -4.71 -15.04 13.13
CA TYR A 321 -4.40 -14.60 11.76
C TYR A 321 -3.80 -15.75 10.95
N PRO A 322 -4.04 -15.78 9.62
CA PRO A 322 -3.33 -16.70 8.73
C PRO A 322 -1.83 -16.41 8.76
N GLY A 323 -1.03 -17.28 8.15
CA GLY A 323 0.38 -16.94 7.91
C GLY A 323 0.47 -15.80 6.88
N TYR A 324 1.11 -14.69 7.23
CA TYR A 324 1.24 -13.54 6.34
C TYR A 324 2.67 -13.00 6.33
N MET A 325 3.01 -12.17 5.35
CA MET A 325 4.32 -11.51 5.28
C MET A 325 4.27 -10.15 5.95
N GLY A 326 5.22 -9.84 6.83
CA GLY A 326 5.25 -8.57 7.57
C GLY A 326 5.43 -7.32 6.69
N GLY A 327 4.94 -6.18 7.19
CA GLY A 327 4.80 -4.93 6.43
C GLY A 327 6.07 -4.19 6.00
N GLY A 328 7.26 -4.63 6.42
CA GLY A 328 8.52 -4.06 5.91
C GLY A 328 8.75 -4.29 4.41
N GLY A 329 8.04 -5.28 3.84
CA GLY A 329 7.99 -5.54 2.41
C GLY A 329 8.11 -7.02 2.07
N PHE A 330 7.53 -7.39 0.94
CA PHE A 330 7.51 -8.77 0.46
C PHE A 330 7.47 -8.81 -1.07
N VAL A 331 7.79 -9.98 -1.62
CA VAL A 331 7.82 -10.24 -3.06
C VAL A 331 6.85 -11.36 -3.40
N TYR A 332 6.17 -11.23 -4.52
CA TYR A 332 5.37 -12.31 -5.07
C TYR A 332 5.51 -12.40 -6.59
N SER A 333 5.26 -13.58 -7.15
CA SER A 333 5.21 -13.78 -8.60
C SER A 333 4.10 -12.94 -9.21
N GLY A 334 4.36 -12.29 -10.35
CA GLY A 334 3.32 -11.51 -11.04
C GLY A 334 2.16 -12.35 -11.55
N SER A 335 2.36 -13.66 -11.75
CA SER A 335 1.27 -14.61 -12.00
C SER A 335 0.21 -14.66 -10.89
N LEU A 336 0.51 -14.15 -9.69
CA LEU A 336 -0.43 -14.03 -8.59
C LEU A 336 -1.32 -12.77 -8.65
N ILE A 337 -1.01 -11.78 -9.50
CA ILE A 337 -1.78 -10.51 -9.57
C ILE A 337 -3.27 -10.78 -9.85
N LYS A 338 -3.57 -11.51 -10.93
CA LYS A 338 -4.93 -11.84 -11.32
C LYS A 338 -5.69 -12.67 -10.27
N PRO A 339 -5.16 -13.80 -9.76
CA PRO A 339 -5.88 -14.58 -8.74
C PRO A 339 -6.02 -13.82 -7.41
N LEU A 340 -5.02 -13.02 -6.99
CA LEU A 340 -5.13 -12.16 -5.80
C LEU A 340 -6.21 -11.09 -5.98
N TYR A 341 -6.29 -10.47 -7.16
CA TYR A 341 -7.35 -9.52 -7.46
C TYR A 341 -8.72 -10.20 -7.43
N ALA A 342 -8.87 -11.36 -8.07
CA ALA A 342 -10.11 -12.11 -8.10
C ALA A 342 -10.58 -12.53 -6.70
N VAL A 343 -9.70 -13.15 -5.89
CA VAL A 343 -10.05 -13.60 -4.53
C VAL A 343 -10.40 -12.43 -3.60
N SER A 344 -9.82 -11.25 -3.82
CA SER A 344 -10.12 -10.06 -3.01
C SER A 344 -11.62 -9.76 -2.97
N HIS A 345 -12.37 -10.05 -4.03
CA HIS A 345 -13.82 -9.82 -4.11
C HIS A 345 -14.67 -10.75 -3.21
N TYR A 346 -14.09 -11.86 -2.75
CA TYR A 346 -14.73 -12.89 -1.92
C TYR A 346 -14.25 -12.88 -0.47
N ILE A 347 -13.35 -11.96 -0.11
CA ILE A 347 -12.87 -11.74 1.26
C ILE A 347 -13.29 -10.33 1.67
N PRO A 348 -14.09 -10.13 2.73
CA PRO A 348 -14.35 -8.79 3.27
C PRO A 348 -13.03 -8.12 3.64
N PHE A 349 -12.87 -6.84 3.31
CA PHE A 349 -11.66 -6.11 3.67
C PHE A 349 -11.36 -6.23 5.17
N PHE A 350 -10.08 -6.26 5.50
CA PHE A 350 -9.59 -6.32 6.86
C PHE A 350 -8.79 -5.04 7.18
N PRO A 351 -8.79 -4.51 8.42
CA PRO A 351 -8.09 -3.25 8.71
C PRO A 351 -6.55 -3.32 8.60
N ILE A 352 -5.97 -4.52 8.54
CA ILE A 352 -4.52 -4.74 8.44
C ILE A 352 -4.26 -5.38 7.08
N ASP A 353 -3.55 -4.67 6.20
CA ASP A 353 -3.38 -5.04 4.79
C ASP A 353 -2.55 -6.29 4.59
N ASP A 354 -1.50 -6.46 5.39
CA ASP A 354 -0.66 -7.67 5.33
C ASP A 354 -1.44 -8.91 5.75
N VAL A 355 -2.30 -8.79 6.78
CA VAL A 355 -3.21 -9.87 7.23
C VAL A 355 -4.30 -10.17 6.20
N PHE A 356 -4.73 -9.18 5.43
CA PHE A 356 -5.66 -9.41 4.31
C PHE A 356 -5.00 -10.12 3.14
N THR A 357 -3.70 -9.88 2.94
CA THR A 357 -2.93 -10.46 1.83
C THR A 357 -2.59 -11.93 2.09
N GLY A 358 -2.25 -12.29 3.34
CA GLY A 358 -2.07 -13.68 3.76
C GLY A 358 -3.40 -14.41 3.94
#